data_AF-A0A2S2NKV9-F1
#
_entry.id   AF-A0A2S2NKV9-F1
#
_cell.length_a   1.000
_cell.length_b   1.000
_cell.length_c   1.000
_cell.angle_alpha   90.00
_cell.angle_beta   90.00
_cell.angle_gamma   90.00
#
_symmetry.space_group_name_H-M   'P 1'
#
loop_
_entity.id
_entity.type
_entity.pdbx_description
1 polymer ?
#
loop_
_entity_poly.entity_id
_entity_poly.type
_entity_poly.pdbx_seq_one_letter_code
_entity_poly.pdbx_strand_id
1 'polypeptide(L)'
;MIDNILGMGIDAHLLGLRQAARENAISCAVFEDDSFRIANHFALSTSQLLTSTDSFMGYGPVVPDGYGVSYNPQSNSLVFCVSSFKSSKTTNNNAFTVALEQSLMAMQKMIYMKRN
;
A
#
# COMPACT_ATOMS: atom_id res chain seq x y z
N MET A 1 -1.29 11.85 5.87
CA MET A 1 -1.12 10.94 7.02
C MET A 1 -1.83 11.46 8.26
N ILE A 2 -1.64 12.73 8.65
CA ILE A 2 -2.31 13.33 9.81
C ILE A 2 -3.83 13.22 9.71
N ASP A 3 -4.43 13.57 8.57
CA ASP A 3 -5.88 13.46 8.37
C ASP A 3 -6.38 12.03 8.59
N ASN A 4 -5.68 11.02 8.07
CA ASN A 4 -6.06 9.62 8.24
C ASN A 4 -6.04 9.19 9.71
N ILE A 5 -5.00 9.54 10.48
CA ILE A 5 -4.91 9.16 11.92
C ILE A 5 -5.90 9.94 12.79
N LEU A 6 -6.36 11.11 12.34
CA LEU A 6 -7.39 11.90 13.00
C LEU A 6 -8.82 11.51 12.54
N GLY A 7 -8.97 10.46 11.74
CA GLY A 7 -10.28 9.98 11.27
C GLY A 7 -10.91 10.80 10.15
N MET A 8 -10.14 11.69 9.51
CA MET A 8 -10.56 12.55 8.39
C MET A 8 -10.22 11.93 7.02
N GLY A 9 -9.78 10.67 6.99
CA GLY A 9 -9.60 9.90 5.76
C GLY A 9 -10.94 9.50 5.10
N ILE A 10 -10.90 9.19 3.80
CA ILE A 10 -12.12 8.97 3.02
C ILE A 10 -12.61 7.53 2.98
N ASP A 11 -11.70 6.54 3.03
CA ASP A 11 -12.02 5.13 2.74
C ASP A 11 -13.06 4.55 3.71
N ALA A 12 -12.83 4.70 5.01
CA ALA A 12 -13.75 4.22 6.04
C ALA A 12 -15.09 4.97 6.02
N HIS A 13 -15.06 6.28 5.74
CA HIS A 13 -16.26 7.10 5.58
C HIS A 13 -17.10 6.59 4.40
N LEU A 14 -16.50 6.45 3.22
CA LEU A 14 -17.17 5.98 2.02
C LEU A 14 -17.68 4.54 2.18
N LEU A 15 -16.93 3.68 2.89
CA LEU A 15 -17.39 2.35 3.26
C LEU A 15 -18.66 2.41 4.13
N GLY A 16 -18.67 3.28 5.14
CA GLY A 16 -19.83 3.50 6.02
C GLY A 16 -21.05 3.98 5.24
N LEU A 17 -20.89 4.97 4.35
CA LEU A 17 -21.96 5.44 3.48
C LEU A 17 -22.48 4.34 2.55
N ARG A 18 -21.59 3.55 1.94
CA ARG A 18 -21.97 2.44 1.07
C ARG A 18 -22.77 1.39 1.83
N GLN A 19 -22.37 1.08 3.06
CA GLN A 19 -23.05 0.08 3.88
C GLN A 19 -24.42 0.59 4.36
N ALA A 20 -24.50 1.85 4.80
CA ALA A 20 -25.76 2.48 5.17
C ALA A 20 -26.74 2.55 3.98
N ALA A 21 -26.26 2.90 2.78
CA ALA A 21 -27.07 2.90 1.56
C ALA A 21 -27.63 1.50 1.26
N ARG A 22 -26.82 0.45 1.38
CA ARG A 22 -27.25 -0.95 1.21
C ARG A 22 -28.32 -1.37 2.22
N GLU A 23 -28.13 -1.05 3.50
CA GLU A 23 -29.07 -1.39 4.58
C GLU A 23 -30.43 -0.70 4.42
N ASN A 24 -30.43 0.49 3.82
CA ASN A 24 -31.64 1.26 3.55
C ASN A 24 -32.18 1.06 2.11
N ALA A 25 -31.61 0.14 1.33
CA ALA A 25 -31.96 -0.11 -0.07
C ALA A 25 -31.91 1.16 -0.97
N ILE A 26 -30.99 2.07 -0.67
CA ILE A 26 -30.73 3.29 -1.45
C ILE A 26 -29.66 2.97 -2.49
N SER A 27 -29.94 3.22 -3.77
CA SER A 27 -28.92 3.18 -4.82
C SER A 27 -28.16 4.52 -4.85
N CYS A 28 -26.84 4.42 -4.94
CA CYS A 28 -25.93 5.56 -5.03
C CYS A 28 -24.96 5.31 -6.18
N ALA A 29 -25.12 6.03 -7.28
CA ALA A 29 -24.34 5.85 -8.51
C ALA A 29 -22.82 5.87 -8.28
N VAL A 30 -22.35 6.68 -7.33
CA VAL A 30 -20.91 6.76 -6.98
C VAL A 30 -20.30 5.42 -6.55
N PHE A 31 -21.07 4.51 -5.94
CA PHE A 31 -20.57 3.19 -5.52
C PHE A 31 -20.64 2.12 -6.62
N GLU A 32 -21.32 2.43 -7.73
CA GLU A 32 -21.42 1.59 -8.91
C GLU A 32 -20.44 2.03 -10.02
N ASP A 33 -19.88 3.24 -9.90
CA ASP A 33 -18.93 3.80 -10.85
C ASP A 33 -17.61 3.02 -10.89
N ASP A 34 -17.06 2.86 -12.09
CA ASP A 34 -15.79 2.17 -12.29
C ASP A 34 -14.62 2.84 -11.54
N SER A 35 -14.67 4.17 -11.35
CA SER A 35 -13.67 4.89 -10.59
C SER A 35 -13.65 4.46 -9.12
N PHE A 36 -14.80 4.16 -8.53
CA PHE A 36 -14.88 3.65 -7.16
C PHE A 36 -14.30 2.24 -7.07
N ARG A 37 -14.59 1.38 -8.07
CA ARG A 37 -13.99 0.05 -8.17
C ARG A 37 -12.46 0.11 -8.30
N ILE A 38 -11.94 0.99 -9.17
CA ILE A 38 -10.50 1.17 -9.37
C ILE A 38 -9.84 1.73 -8.10
N ALA A 39 -10.45 2.74 -7.46
CA ALA A 39 -9.92 3.33 -6.24
C ALA A 39 -9.81 2.32 -5.08
N ASN A 40 -10.69 1.31 -5.03
CA ASN A 40 -10.66 0.24 -4.03
C ASN A 40 -9.87 -1.02 -4.49
N HIS A 41 -9.25 -0.98 -5.66
CA HIS A 41 -8.36 -2.05 -6.14
C HIS A 41 -6.90 -1.71 -5.78
N PHE A 42 -6.48 -2.15 -4.61
CA PHE A 42 -5.12 -1.88 -4.11
C PHE A 42 -4.08 -2.83 -4.73
N ALA A 43 -3.61 -2.50 -5.94
CA ALA A 43 -2.53 -3.22 -6.61
C ALA A 43 -1.20 -3.20 -5.83
N LEU A 44 -1.04 -2.25 -4.91
CA LEU A 44 0.06 -2.20 -3.95
C LEU A 44 -0.51 -1.95 -2.55
N SER A 45 -0.43 -2.95 -1.68
CA SER A 45 -0.88 -2.85 -0.28
C SER A 45 0.33 -2.81 0.65
N THR A 46 0.47 -1.71 1.40
CA THR A 46 1.67 -1.45 2.22
C THR A 46 1.38 -1.17 3.68
N SER A 47 2.34 -1.46 4.55
CA SER A 47 2.27 -1.08 5.95
C SER A 47 3.66 -0.97 6.56
N GLN A 48 3.83 0.00 7.45
CA GLN A 48 5.00 0.12 8.29
C GLN A 48 4.80 -0.71 9.56
N LEU A 49 5.75 -1.58 9.88
CA LEU A 49 5.72 -2.42 11.07
C LEU A 49 7.02 -2.24 11.84
N LEU A 50 6.96 -1.43 12.89
CA LEU A 50 8.11 -1.15 13.73
C LEU A 50 8.32 -2.29 14.72
N THR A 51 9.49 -2.93 14.67
CA THR A 51 9.93 -3.91 15.66
C THR A 51 11.28 -3.48 16.22
N SER A 52 11.46 -3.62 17.54
CA SER A 52 12.73 -3.36 18.22
C SER A 52 13.61 -4.61 18.34
N THR A 53 13.05 -5.77 17.99
CA THR A 53 13.72 -7.07 17.95
C THR A 53 14.15 -7.39 16.52
N ASP A 54 14.99 -8.41 16.35
CA ASP A 54 15.30 -8.97 15.02
C ASP A 54 14.12 -9.80 14.50
N SER A 55 13.00 -9.12 14.23
CA SER A 55 11.75 -9.71 13.81
C SER A 55 11.19 -8.92 12.65
N PHE A 56 10.65 -9.63 11.67
CA PHE A 56 9.98 -9.05 10.52
C PHE A 56 8.59 -9.68 10.37
N MET A 57 7.74 -9.00 9.62
CA MET A 57 6.39 -9.44 9.32
C MET A 57 6.14 -9.25 7.84
N GLY A 58 5.41 -10.17 7.22
CA GLY A 58 4.98 -10.09 5.82
C GLY A 58 3.58 -10.63 5.65
N TYR A 59 2.92 -10.23 4.57
CA TYR A 59 1.58 -10.68 4.20
C TYR A 59 1.47 -10.78 2.69
N GLY A 60 0.48 -11.55 2.21
CA GLY A 60 0.17 -11.69 0.78
C GLY A 60 -0.50 -10.45 0.19
N PRO A 61 -0.56 -10.31 -1.14
CA PRO A 61 -1.34 -9.26 -1.78
C PRO A 61 -2.83 -9.36 -1.47
N VAL A 62 -3.54 -8.24 -1.54
CA VAL A 62 -5.00 -8.16 -1.34
C VAL A 62 -5.80 -8.34 -2.63
N VAL A 63 -5.12 -8.38 -3.79
CA VAL A 63 -5.69 -8.63 -5.11
C VAL A 63 -4.78 -9.59 -5.90
N PRO A 64 -5.31 -10.39 -6.84
CA PRO A 64 -4.53 -11.41 -7.56
C PRO A 64 -3.34 -10.87 -8.35
N ASP A 65 -3.43 -9.64 -8.85
CA ASP A 65 -2.47 -8.96 -9.72
C ASP A 65 -1.68 -7.86 -8.99
N GLY A 66 -1.63 -7.91 -7.66
CA GLY A 66 -0.96 -6.90 -6.83
C GLY A 66 0.21 -7.42 -6.00
N TYR A 67 0.76 -6.52 -5.19
CA TYR A 67 1.84 -6.74 -4.24
C TYR A 67 1.40 -6.50 -2.80
N GLY A 68 1.91 -7.32 -1.88
CA GLY A 68 1.93 -7.03 -0.44
C GLY A 68 3.33 -6.62 -0.02
N VAL A 69 3.48 -5.41 0.57
CA VAL A 69 4.79 -4.87 0.96
C VAL A 69 4.76 -4.29 2.36
N SER A 70 5.29 -5.03 3.32
CA SER A 70 5.58 -4.49 4.65
C SER A 70 7.02 -3.97 4.72
N TYR A 71 7.24 -2.98 5.59
CA TYR A 71 8.57 -2.43 5.83
C TYR A 71 8.80 -2.05 7.28
N ASN A 72 10.05 -2.24 7.74
CA ASN A 72 10.52 -1.87 9.06
C ASN A 72 11.78 -1.00 8.94
N PRO A 73 11.65 0.32 9.10
CA PRO A 73 12.78 1.22 9.20
C PRO A 73 13.50 1.03 10.54
N GLN A 74 14.78 0.67 10.48
CA GLN A 74 15.69 0.62 11.62
C GLN A 74 16.69 1.77 11.53
N SER A 75 17.55 1.93 12.56
CA SER A 75 18.49 3.05 12.62
C SER A 75 19.44 3.14 11.41
N ASN A 76 19.88 1.99 10.88
CA ASN A 76 20.89 1.92 9.81
C ASN A 76 20.46 1.03 8.62
N SER A 77 19.22 0.54 8.61
CA SER A 77 18.73 -0.39 7.59
C SER A 77 17.23 -0.25 7.39
N LEU A 78 16.75 -0.75 6.25
CA LEU A 78 15.32 -0.89 5.97
C LEU A 78 15.07 -2.37 5.66
N VAL A 79 14.19 -3.02 6.42
CA VAL A 79 13.76 -4.39 6.15
C VAL A 79 12.46 -4.34 5.36
N PHE A 80 12.41 -4.99 4.20
CA PHE A 80 11.20 -5.12 3.38
C PHE A 80 10.79 -6.59 3.26
N CYS A 81 9.49 -6.86 3.32
CA CYS A 81 8.94 -8.14 2.89
C CYS A 81 8.00 -7.90 1.71
N VAL A 82 8.39 -8.39 0.53
CA VAL A 82 7.65 -8.23 -0.72
C VAL A 82 7.03 -9.56 -1.11
N SER A 83 5.73 -9.55 -1.37
CA SER A 83 4.97 -10.71 -1.81
C SER A 83 4.17 -10.39 -3.08
N SER A 84 3.97 -11.41 -3.91
CA SER A 84 3.05 -11.40 -5.05
C SER A 84 2.59 -12.83 -5.32
N PHE A 85 1.49 -12.99 -6.07
CA PHE A 85 1.05 -14.32 -6.47
C PHE A 85 1.81 -14.80 -7.71
N LYS A 86 2.35 -16.03 -7.66
CA LYS A 86 3.03 -16.66 -8.81
C LYS A 86 2.13 -16.82 -10.05
N SER A 87 0.81 -16.89 -9.86
CA SER A 87 -0.17 -16.97 -10.94
C SER A 87 -0.35 -15.66 -11.70
N SER A 88 0.07 -14.52 -11.12
CA SER A 88 -0.01 -13.24 -11.79
C SER A 88 1.04 -13.13 -12.89
N LYS A 89 0.59 -12.72 -14.08
CA LYS A 89 1.47 -12.45 -15.23
C LYS A 89 2.05 -11.04 -15.19
N THR A 90 1.55 -10.17 -14.33
CA THR A 90 1.90 -8.74 -14.26
C THR A 90 2.81 -8.42 -13.08
N THR A 91 2.90 -9.29 -12.08
CA THR A 91 3.79 -9.07 -10.92
C THR A 91 5.05 -9.93 -10.97
N ASN A 92 6.14 -9.38 -10.44
CA ASN A 92 7.42 -10.05 -10.26
C ASN A 92 8.14 -9.46 -9.03
N ASN A 93 8.36 -10.28 -8.00
CA ASN A 93 9.00 -9.83 -6.75
C ASN A 93 10.46 -9.41 -6.96
N ASN A 94 11.23 -10.13 -7.78
CA ASN A 94 12.64 -9.80 -8.02
C ASN A 94 12.76 -8.43 -8.72
N ALA A 95 11.95 -8.21 -9.76
CA ALA A 95 11.92 -6.95 -10.47
C ALA A 95 11.46 -5.80 -9.55
N PHE A 96 10.45 -6.03 -8.71
CA PHE A 96 9.97 -5.05 -7.75
C PHE A 96 11.05 -4.67 -6.72
N THR A 97 11.74 -5.65 -6.13
CA THR A 97 12.80 -5.40 -5.14
C THR A 97 13.97 -4.61 -5.74
N VAL A 98 14.39 -4.94 -6.98
CA VAL A 98 15.41 -4.17 -7.69
C VAL A 98 14.96 -2.73 -7.92
N ALA A 99 13.73 -2.52 -8.39
CA ALA A 99 13.19 -1.19 -8.61
C ALA A 99 13.06 -0.38 -7.30
N LEU A 100 12.67 -1.04 -6.20
CA LEU A 100 12.58 -0.44 -4.87
C LEU A 100 13.96 0.03 -4.38
N GLU A 101 14.98 -0.82 -4.47
CA GLU A 101 16.35 -0.47 -4.09
C GLU A 101 16.89 0.69 -4.93
N GLN A 102 16.74 0.61 -6.25
CA GLN A 102 17.16 1.69 -7.16
C GLN A 102 16.47 3.02 -6.86
N SER A 103 15.18 2.97 -6.53
CA SER A 103 14.40 4.16 -6.15
C SER A 103 14.94 4.78 -4.86
N LEU A 104 15.22 3.96 -3.84
CA LEU A 104 15.80 4.42 -2.57
C LEU A 104 17.18 5.06 -2.77
N MET A 105 18.05 4.42 -3.55
CA MET A 105 19.37 4.95 -3.89
C MET A 105 19.29 6.25 -4.69
N ALA A 106 18.37 6.34 -5.65
CA ALA A 106 18.16 7.56 -6.44
C ALA A 106 17.67 8.73 -5.55
N MET A 107 16.71 8.48 -4.65
CA MET A 107 16.26 9.48 -3.68
C MET A 107 17.40 9.94 -2.76
N GLN A 108 18.20 9.00 -2.25
CA GLN A 108 19.37 9.29 -1.43
C GLN A 108 20.35 10.21 -2.18
N LYS A 109 20.67 9.87 -3.43
CA LYS A 109 21.56 10.67 -4.28
C LYS A 109 21.03 12.10 -4.48
N MET A 110 19.74 12.26 -4.75
CA MET A 110 19.12 13.58 -4.93
C MET A 110 19.20 14.45 -3.68
N ILE A 111 19.02 13.86 -2.50
CA ILE A 111 19.10 14.58 -1.22
C ILE A 111 20.54 15.04 -0.96
N TYR A 112 21.55 14.19 -1.22
CA TYR A 112 22.95 14.56 -1.00
C TYR A 112 23.47 15.56 -2.03
N MET A 113 23.02 15.50 -3.29
CA MET A 113 23.39 16.48 -4.31
C MET A 113 22.92 17.90 -4.01
N LYS A 114 21.81 18.07 -3.28
CA LYS A 114 21.29 19.40 -2.88
C LYS A 114 21.99 20.01 -1.66
N ARG A 115 22.82 19.25 -0.93
CA ARG A 115 23.53 19.72 0.27
C ARG A 115 24.93 20.26 -0.03
N ASN A 116 25.40 20.14 -1.26
CA ASN A 116 26.60 20.75 -1.80
C ASN A 116 26.22 21.92 -2.72
#